data_AF-A0A2E7CHY7-F1
#
_entry.id   AF-A0A2E7CHY7-F1
#
_cell.length_a   1.000
_cell.length_b   1.000
_cell.length_c   1.000
_cell.angle_alpha   90.00
_cell.angle_beta   90.00
_cell.angle_gamma   90.00
#
_symmetry.space_group_name_H-M   'P 1'
#
loop_
_entity.id
_entity.type
_entity.pdbx_description
1 polymer ?
#
loop_
_entity_poly.entity_id
_entity_poly.type
_entity_poly.pdbx_seq_one_letter_code
_entity_poly.pdbx_strand_id
1 'polypeptide(L)'
;MKALYLLPLILIGCDRSGDDLIPQPNGDFDAVIEIGELGVMTPAKLSEFRSSGGGAKAWCDASLADYDERLCYYGILGQAEAGTQGGATFTFKGTGREVCVLVDPEAVFWNQAVAAVRPTREYRYPDVEEDDGDIDLFGGLSSYYTGSPGLEVGNFRGFYTDSQGNQVEIEYGECVQSSQYTAGSHAGRAAPEFCTMDTNNRIGVEYTMVLESFSIPLDDGALSFGVVVLEGSCADYVINECTLYGESLVANRDDQGQVQRDDLGDPLASARSCSVQLEQAACDEQLLQFCCLYPDMCGEDPPDNVCRSVETQLETFCSDPETAKYCCD
;
A
#
# COMPACT_ATOMS: atom_id res chain seq x y z
N MET A 1 -18.38 42.56 61.00
CA MET A 1 -18.96 41.60 60.03
C MET A 1 -18.23 41.81 58.71
N LYS A 2 -17.35 40.89 58.33
CA LYS A 2 -16.68 40.89 57.01
C LYS A 2 -17.30 39.75 56.21
N ALA A 3 -17.95 40.09 55.10
CA ALA A 3 -18.53 39.14 54.18
C ALA A 3 -17.41 38.42 53.42
N LEU A 4 -17.36 37.10 53.56
CA LEU A 4 -16.46 36.23 52.82
C LEU A 4 -17.11 35.94 51.46
N TYR A 5 -16.59 36.55 50.39
CA TYR A 5 -16.99 36.24 49.02
C TYR A 5 -16.31 34.93 48.60
N LEU A 6 -17.11 33.87 48.47
CA LEU A 6 -16.72 32.63 47.78
C LEU A 6 -16.81 32.89 46.27
N LEU A 7 -15.64 32.98 45.61
CA LEU A 7 -15.55 32.89 44.15
C LEU A 7 -15.71 31.41 43.75
N PRO A 8 -16.63 31.07 42.83
CA PRO A 8 -16.67 29.73 42.26
C PRO A 8 -15.50 29.56 41.29
N LEU A 9 -14.60 28.62 41.57
CA LEU A 9 -13.66 28.11 40.58
C LEU A 9 -14.49 27.37 39.52
N ILE A 10 -14.68 27.99 38.36
CA ILE A 10 -15.13 27.30 37.17
C ILE A 10 -13.92 26.49 36.68
N LEU A 11 -13.90 25.19 37.00
CA LEU A 11 -13.03 24.23 36.35
C LEU A 11 -13.46 24.16 34.88
N ILE A 12 -12.76 24.89 34.02
CA ILE A 12 -12.78 24.64 32.58
C ILE A 12 -12.03 23.31 32.42
N GLY A 13 -12.75 22.20 32.49
CA GLY A 13 -12.22 20.93 32.02
C GLY A 13 -11.91 21.11 30.55
N CYS A 14 -10.63 21.04 30.18
CA CYS A 14 -10.26 20.82 28.79
C CYS A 14 -10.92 19.49 28.40
N ASP A 15 -12.01 19.58 27.64
CA ASP A 15 -12.60 18.44 26.97
C ASP A 15 -11.57 17.98 25.95
N ARG A 16 -10.66 17.11 26.41
CA ARG A 16 -9.70 16.43 25.54
C ARG A 16 -10.48 15.31 24.89
N SER A 17 -11.21 15.63 23.83
CA SER A 17 -11.94 14.63 23.02
C SER A 17 -10.99 13.58 22.44
N GLY A 18 -9.69 13.84 22.44
CA GLY A 18 -8.69 12.97 21.82
C GLY A 18 -8.49 13.30 20.33
N ASP A 19 -9.35 14.15 19.76
CA ASP A 19 -9.28 14.58 18.35
C ASP A 19 -7.96 15.31 18.06
N ASP A 20 -7.39 16.01 19.05
CA ASP A 20 -6.08 16.67 18.95
C ASP A 20 -4.91 15.68 18.75
N LEU A 21 -5.12 14.40 19.03
CA LEU A 21 -4.13 13.32 18.88
C LEU A 21 -4.31 12.55 17.58
N ILE A 22 -5.43 12.76 16.88
CA ILE A 22 -5.67 12.16 15.56
C ILE A 22 -5.07 13.13 14.54
N PRO A 23 -4.08 12.70 13.74
CA PRO A 23 -3.59 13.51 12.63
C PRO A 23 -4.79 13.95 11.79
N GLN A 24 -4.83 15.23 11.46
CA GLN A 24 -5.93 15.76 10.65
C GLN A 24 -5.73 15.23 9.22
N PRO A 25 -6.78 14.70 8.57
CA PRO A 25 -6.69 14.30 7.17
C PRO A 25 -6.15 15.50 6.38
N ASN A 26 -5.07 15.29 5.60
CA ASN A 26 -4.52 16.35 4.76
C ASN A 26 -5.54 16.80 3.67
N GLY A 27 -6.59 16.00 3.44
CA GLY A 27 -7.66 16.23 2.46
C GLY A 27 -7.21 16.09 1.01
N ASP A 28 -5.95 15.74 0.78
CA ASP A 28 -5.33 15.64 -0.55
C ASP A 28 -5.66 14.31 -1.23
N PHE A 29 -5.81 13.25 -0.43
CA PHE A 29 -6.08 11.88 -0.89
C PHE A 29 -7.40 11.37 -0.35
N ASP A 30 -8.07 10.55 -1.16
CA ASP A 30 -9.32 9.93 -0.75
C ASP A 30 -9.03 8.81 0.24
N ALA A 31 -9.76 8.78 1.35
CA ALA A 31 -9.65 7.69 2.32
C ALA A 31 -10.26 6.38 1.82
N VAL A 32 -11.15 6.46 0.82
CA VAL A 32 -11.80 5.30 0.20
C VAL A 32 -11.77 5.47 -1.32
N ILE A 33 -11.22 4.49 -2.03
CA ILE A 33 -11.19 4.48 -3.50
C ILE A 33 -11.84 3.23 -4.08
N GLU A 34 -12.49 3.39 -5.23
CA GLU A 34 -13.04 2.29 -6.04
C GLU A 34 -12.22 2.19 -7.31
N ILE A 35 -11.34 1.18 -7.39
CA ILE A 35 -10.38 1.00 -8.48
C ILE A 35 -11.09 0.54 -9.77
N GLY A 36 -12.24 -0.13 -9.62
CA GLY A 36 -12.97 -0.77 -10.71
C GLY A 36 -12.57 -2.23 -10.92
N GLU A 37 -12.71 -2.73 -12.14
CA GLU A 37 -12.41 -4.12 -12.47
C GLU A 37 -10.96 -4.28 -12.94
N LEU A 38 -10.23 -5.21 -12.32
CA LEU A 38 -8.90 -5.64 -12.73
C LEU A 38 -8.96 -6.95 -13.52
N GLY A 39 -8.23 -6.98 -14.63
CA GLY A 39 -8.03 -8.17 -15.44
C GLY A 39 -7.02 -9.13 -14.80
N VAL A 40 -7.23 -10.43 -14.98
CA VAL A 40 -6.31 -11.47 -14.46
C VAL A 40 -5.09 -11.59 -15.37
N MET A 41 -3.93 -11.22 -14.81
CA MET A 41 -2.64 -11.25 -15.47
C MET A 41 -2.10 -12.68 -15.60
N THR A 42 -1.70 -13.05 -16.81
CA THR A 42 -1.04 -14.34 -17.05
C THR A 42 0.43 -14.30 -16.62
N PRO A 43 1.10 -15.45 -16.40
CA PRO A 43 2.54 -15.49 -16.09
C PRO A 43 3.42 -14.80 -17.15
N ALA A 44 3.01 -14.83 -18.42
CA ALA A 44 3.72 -14.13 -19.49
C ALA A 44 3.64 -12.61 -19.32
N LYS A 45 2.46 -12.10 -18.97
CA LYS A 45 2.26 -10.67 -18.69
C LYS A 45 2.98 -10.22 -17.43
N LEU A 46 3.01 -11.06 -16.38
CA LEU A 46 3.82 -10.79 -15.19
C LEU A 46 5.31 -10.71 -15.53
N SER A 47 5.81 -11.58 -16.41
CA SER A 47 7.19 -11.50 -16.87
C SER A 47 7.47 -10.22 -17.67
N GLU A 48 6.53 -9.77 -18.51
CA GLU A 48 6.64 -8.49 -19.23
C GLU A 48 6.69 -7.31 -18.25
N PHE A 49 5.76 -7.28 -17.28
CA PHE A 49 5.71 -6.29 -16.22
C PHE A 49 7.03 -6.21 -15.45
N ARG A 50 7.52 -7.34 -14.91
CA ARG A 50 8.77 -7.38 -14.14
C ARG A 50 9.99 -7.00 -14.97
N SER A 51 9.99 -7.29 -16.26
CA SER A 51 11.07 -6.87 -17.16
C SER A 51 11.13 -5.36 -17.40
N SER A 52 10.07 -4.64 -17.02
CA SER A 52 10.02 -3.17 -17.11
C SER A 52 10.78 -2.48 -15.97
N GLY A 53 11.06 -3.17 -14.85
CA GLY A 53 11.82 -2.63 -13.70
C GLY A 53 11.33 -1.24 -13.28
N GLY A 54 12.22 -0.24 -13.38
CA GLY A 54 11.94 1.20 -13.25
C GLY A 54 10.67 1.73 -13.93
N GLY A 55 10.28 1.11 -15.04
CA GLY A 55 9.10 1.45 -15.82
C GLY A 55 7.84 0.64 -15.50
N ALA A 56 7.81 -0.14 -14.40
CA ALA A 56 6.70 -1.00 -14.03
C ALA A 56 5.37 -0.25 -13.92
N LYS A 57 5.35 0.91 -13.24
CA LYS A 57 4.15 1.76 -13.17
C LYS A 57 3.70 2.25 -14.56
N ALA A 58 4.63 2.76 -15.37
CA ALA A 58 4.29 3.24 -16.72
C ALA A 58 3.78 2.11 -17.62
N TRP A 59 4.36 0.90 -17.49
CA TRP A 59 3.85 -0.30 -18.13
C TRP A 59 2.43 -0.60 -17.64
N CYS A 60 2.19 -0.48 -16.34
CA CYS A 60 0.89 -0.73 -15.72
C CYS A 60 -0.19 0.20 -16.28
N ASP A 61 0.08 1.50 -16.27
CA ASP A 61 -0.83 2.53 -16.78
C ASP A 61 -1.16 2.33 -18.27
N ALA A 62 -0.25 1.74 -19.04
CA ALA A 62 -0.41 1.51 -20.48
C ALA A 62 -0.94 0.11 -20.85
N SER A 63 -0.94 -0.84 -19.92
CA SER A 63 -1.22 -2.25 -20.21
C SER A 63 -2.64 -2.64 -19.82
N LEU A 64 -3.42 -3.02 -20.83
CA LEU A 64 -4.78 -3.49 -20.68
C LEU A 64 -4.87 -4.98 -20.97
N ALA A 65 -5.81 -5.65 -20.28
CA ALA A 65 -6.24 -6.99 -20.58
C ALA A 65 -7.19 -6.99 -21.79
N ASP A 66 -7.78 -8.15 -22.09
CA ASP A 66 -8.92 -8.21 -22.99
C ASP A 66 -10.06 -7.32 -22.44
N TYR A 67 -10.80 -6.65 -23.34
CA TYR A 67 -11.92 -5.76 -22.98
C TYR A 67 -11.56 -4.45 -22.24
N ASP A 68 -10.32 -3.96 -22.41
CA ASP A 68 -9.85 -2.68 -21.84
C ASP A 68 -9.82 -2.65 -20.30
N GLU A 69 -9.76 -3.82 -19.65
CA GLU A 69 -9.60 -3.95 -18.20
C GLU A 69 -8.14 -3.67 -17.78
N ARG A 70 -7.91 -2.96 -16.66
CA ARG A 70 -6.56 -2.68 -16.16
C ARG A 70 -5.93 -3.98 -15.64
N LEU A 71 -4.66 -4.27 -15.97
CA LEU A 71 -3.98 -5.49 -15.47
C LEU A 71 -3.41 -5.35 -14.06
N CYS A 72 -3.28 -4.12 -13.59
CA CYS A 72 -2.67 -3.74 -12.34
C CYS A 72 -3.13 -2.33 -11.99
N TYR A 73 -2.93 -1.92 -10.74
CA TYR A 73 -3.23 -0.56 -10.30
C TYR A 73 -2.22 -0.11 -9.27
N TYR A 74 -1.90 1.18 -9.32
CA TYR A 74 -1.07 1.88 -8.35
C TYR A 74 -1.88 3.05 -7.80
N GLY A 75 -2.07 3.08 -6.49
CA GLY A 75 -2.95 4.04 -5.83
C GLY A 75 -2.32 4.70 -4.62
N ILE A 76 -2.97 5.77 -4.16
CA ILE A 76 -2.63 6.47 -2.91
C ILE A 76 -3.91 6.62 -2.09
N LEU A 77 -3.87 6.18 -0.84
CA LEU A 77 -4.95 6.26 0.14
C LEU A 77 -4.66 7.35 1.17
N GLY A 78 -5.67 8.17 1.46
CA GLY A 78 -5.61 9.15 2.54
C GLY A 78 -6.04 8.59 3.89
N GLN A 79 -5.82 9.38 4.93
CA GLN A 79 -6.31 9.06 6.28
C GLN A 79 -7.84 9.11 6.36
N ALA A 80 -8.45 8.03 6.86
CA ALA A 80 -9.88 7.95 7.12
C ALA A 80 -10.33 8.86 8.27
N GLU A 81 -11.53 9.42 8.15
CA GLU A 81 -12.15 10.19 9.24
C GLU A 81 -12.48 9.28 10.44
N ALA A 82 -12.51 9.87 11.63
CA ALA A 82 -12.86 9.13 12.84
C ALA A 82 -14.22 8.42 12.69
N GLY A 83 -14.21 7.10 12.87
CA GLY A 83 -15.41 6.26 12.73
C GLY A 83 -15.67 5.74 11.31
N THR A 84 -14.75 5.97 10.37
CA THR A 84 -14.75 5.36 9.03
C THR A 84 -13.56 4.41 8.87
N GLN A 85 -13.74 3.34 8.10
CA GLN A 85 -12.64 2.50 7.64
C GLN A 85 -12.13 3.07 6.32
N GLY A 86 -10.81 3.23 6.20
CA GLY A 86 -10.15 3.60 4.96
C GLY A 86 -9.84 2.37 4.12
N GLY A 87 -9.60 2.57 2.83
CA GLY A 87 -9.23 1.45 1.97
C GLY A 87 -9.49 1.63 0.49
N ALA A 88 -9.29 0.56 -0.26
CA ALA A 88 -9.64 0.46 -1.66
C ALA A 88 -10.50 -0.78 -1.91
N THR A 89 -11.33 -0.73 -2.95
CA THR A 89 -12.01 -1.92 -3.44
C THR A 89 -11.85 -2.07 -4.94
N PHE A 90 -11.75 -3.31 -5.39
CA PHE A 90 -11.73 -3.64 -6.80
C PHE A 90 -12.44 -4.97 -7.05
N THR A 91 -12.78 -5.25 -8.30
CA THR A 91 -13.35 -6.53 -8.70
C THR A 91 -12.47 -7.24 -9.71
N PHE A 92 -12.67 -8.55 -9.84
CA PHE A 92 -12.14 -9.32 -10.98
C PHE A 92 -13.11 -10.45 -11.33
N LYS A 93 -13.02 -10.95 -12.57
CA LYS A 93 -13.79 -12.10 -13.03
C LYS A 93 -13.02 -13.40 -12.82
N GLY A 94 -13.67 -14.39 -12.21
CA GLY A 94 -13.13 -15.72 -12.04
C GLY A 94 -12.74 -16.37 -13.38
N THR A 95 -11.60 -17.05 -13.41
CA THR A 95 -11.04 -17.68 -14.61
C THR A 95 -11.42 -19.16 -14.74
N GLY A 96 -12.10 -19.71 -13.73
CA GLY A 96 -12.36 -21.16 -13.65
C GLY A 96 -11.19 -21.95 -13.08
N ARG A 97 -10.17 -21.26 -12.55
CA ARG A 97 -8.95 -21.80 -11.92
C ARG A 97 -8.63 -21.01 -10.65
N GLU A 98 -7.59 -21.41 -9.94
CA GLU A 98 -7.05 -20.57 -8.87
C GLU A 98 -6.57 -19.23 -9.42
N VAL A 99 -6.73 -18.18 -8.61
CA VAL A 99 -6.28 -16.82 -8.88
C VAL A 99 -5.53 -16.33 -7.65
N CYS A 100 -4.36 -15.74 -7.84
CA CYS A 100 -3.59 -15.11 -6.78
C CYS A 100 -3.83 -13.61 -6.82
N VAL A 101 -4.32 -13.05 -5.72
CA VAL A 101 -4.37 -11.61 -5.53
C VAL A 101 -3.15 -11.20 -4.75
N LEU A 102 -2.46 -10.16 -5.21
CA LEU A 102 -1.25 -9.62 -4.59
C LEU A 102 -1.39 -8.11 -4.45
N VAL A 103 -1.14 -7.62 -3.25
CA VAL A 103 -1.00 -6.22 -2.89
C VAL A 103 0.40 -6.01 -2.38
N ASP A 104 1.03 -4.92 -2.78
CA ASP A 104 2.30 -4.47 -2.24
C ASP A 104 2.07 -3.05 -1.72
N PRO A 105 1.93 -2.85 -0.40
CA PRO A 105 1.94 -1.51 0.16
C PRO A 105 3.33 -0.89 -0.03
N GLU A 106 3.44 0.42 0.15
CA GLU A 106 4.67 1.19 -0.04
C GLU A 106 5.95 0.52 0.54
N ALA A 107 7.03 0.50 -0.24
CA ALA A 107 8.18 -0.39 -0.08
C ALA A 107 8.74 -0.64 1.34
N VAL A 108 9.02 -1.92 1.65
CA VAL A 108 9.52 -2.47 2.94
C VAL A 108 10.96 -2.09 3.28
N PHE A 109 11.75 -1.54 2.35
CA PHE A 109 13.15 -1.19 2.67
C PHE A 109 13.27 -0.09 3.75
N TRP A 110 12.15 0.42 4.25
CA TRP A 110 12.03 1.46 5.27
C TRP A 110 11.83 0.95 6.70
N ASN A 111 11.65 -0.36 6.88
CA ASN A 111 11.34 -1.03 8.14
C ASN A 111 12.36 -0.76 9.27
N GLN A 112 12.00 0.05 10.28
CA GLN A 112 11.75 -0.41 11.67
C GLN A 112 10.77 0.49 12.49
N ALA A 113 9.46 0.25 12.34
CA ALA A 113 8.46 0.12 13.42
C ALA A 113 7.78 1.38 14.03
N VAL A 114 6.44 1.38 13.86
CA VAL A 114 5.37 2.15 14.53
C VAL A 114 5.64 2.62 15.97
N ALA A 115 5.83 3.93 16.16
CA ALA A 115 5.84 4.59 17.46
C ALA A 115 4.60 5.47 17.73
N ALA A 116 3.92 5.23 18.86
CA ALA A 116 2.73 5.97 19.26
C ALA A 116 2.99 7.39 19.83
N VAL A 117 4.24 7.90 19.84
CA VAL A 117 4.61 9.10 20.62
C VAL A 117 5.68 9.97 19.94
N ARG A 118 5.23 11.10 19.33
CA ARG A 118 5.98 12.28 18.80
C ARG A 118 6.27 12.28 17.28
N PRO A 119 5.24 12.44 16.43
CA PRO A 119 5.42 12.50 14.98
C PRO A 119 6.40 13.61 14.56
N THR A 120 7.37 13.24 13.73
CA THR A 120 8.38 14.12 13.16
C THR A 120 7.93 14.60 11.77
N ARG A 121 8.03 15.92 11.48
CA ARG A 121 7.48 16.54 10.25
C ARG A 121 8.47 16.70 9.10
N GLU A 122 9.71 16.25 9.26
CA GLU A 122 10.75 16.38 8.24
C GLU A 122 11.10 14.98 7.72
N TYR A 123 10.84 14.73 6.43
CA TYR A 123 11.22 13.48 5.74
C TYR A 123 12.73 13.26 5.83
N ARG A 124 13.14 12.12 6.41
CA ARG A 124 14.55 11.69 6.52
C ARG A 124 14.64 10.18 6.48
N TYR A 125 15.57 9.66 5.69
CA TYR A 125 16.05 8.27 5.77
C TYR A 125 17.27 8.27 6.73
N PRO A 126 17.42 7.35 7.72
CA PRO A 126 16.56 6.26 8.17
C PRO A 126 15.30 6.68 8.93
N ASP A 127 14.26 5.85 8.75
CA ASP A 127 13.23 5.48 9.74
C ASP A 127 12.68 6.64 10.58
N VAL A 128 11.64 7.25 10.05
CA VAL A 128 10.65 7.86 10.92
C VAL A 128 9.69 6.74 11.29
N GLU A 129 9.91 6.13 12.47
CA GLU A 129 9.09 5.09 13.12
C GLU A 129 7.57 5.37 13.08
N GLU A 130 7.17 6.58 12.71
CA GLU A 130 5.82 7.11 12.74
C GLU A 130 5.09 7.02 11.38
N ASP A 131 5.70 6.43 10.34
CA ASP A 131 5.32 6.64 8.95
C ASP A 131 5.11 5.38 8.08
N ASP A 132 5.14 4.19 8.68
CA ASP A 132 4.93 2.94 7.93
C ASP A 132 3.43 2.69 7.66
N GLY A 133 3.05 2.69 6.38
CA GLY A 133 1.69 2.37 5.94
C GLY A 133 1.48 0.86 5.75
N ASP A 134 0.25 0.39 5.94
CA ASP A 134 -0.10 -1.01 5.73
C ASP A 134 -1.56 -1.20 5.34
N ILE A 135 -1.87 -2.30 4.65
CA ILE A 135 -3.20 -2.62 4.10
C ILE A 135 -3.52 -4.06 4.43
N ASP A 136 -4.71 -4.33 4.95
CA ASP A 136 -5.27 -5.67 5.08
C ASP A 136 -6.02 -6.09 3.80
N LEU A 137 -5.82 -7.33 3.37
CA LEU A 137 -6.43 -7.91 2.18
C LEU A 137 -7.56 -8.90 2.53
N PHE A 138 -8.79 -8.53 2.15
CA PHE A 138 -9.98 -9.39 2.22
C PHE A 138 -10.59 -9.60 0.84
N GLY A 139 -11.32 -10.70 0.66
CA GLY A 139 -11.94 -10.98 -0.64
C GLY A 139 -12.91 -12.14 -0.64
N GLY A 140 -13.87 -12.08 -1.55
CA GLY A 140 -14.91 -13.09 -1.72
C GLY A 140 -15.79 -12.81 -2.92
N LEU A 141 -16.85 -13.60 -3.07
CA LEU A 141 -17.84 -13.37 -4.13
C LEU A 141 -18.54 -12.02 -3.93
N SER A 142 -18.66 -11.21 -4.99
CA SER A 142 -19.30 -9.89 -4.91
C SER A 142 -20.72 -9.94 -4.36
N SER A 143 -21.43 -11.06 -4.56
CA SER A 143 -22.79 -11.25 -4.02
C SER A 143 -22.88 -11.25 -2.49
N TYR A 144 -21.76 -11.46 -1.80
CA TYR A 144 -21.67 -11.45 -0.34
C TYR A 144 -20.95 -10.21 0.20
N TYR A 145 -20.50 -9.32 -0.69
CA TYR A 145 -19.95 -8.03 -0.29
C TYR A 145 -21.08 -7.09 0.14
N THR A 146 -20.91 -6.47 1.31
CA THR A 146 -21.94 -5.62 1.94
C THR A 146 -21.60 -4.12 1.92
N GLY A 147 -20.50 -3.75 1.28
CA GLY A 147 -20.01 -2.37 1.28
C GLY A 147 -20.91 -1.39 0.54
N SER A 148 -20.78 -0.13 0.95
CA SER A 148 -21.46 1.02 0.38
C SER A 148 -20.42 2.11 0.14
N PRO A 149 -20.01 2.36 -1.13
CA PRO A 149 -19.02 3.38 -1.46
C PRO A 149 -19.32 4.72 -0.78
N GLY A 150 -18.32 5.29 -0.11
CA GLY A 150 -18.43 6.58 0.58
C GLY A 150 -19.17 6.57 1.94
N LEU A 151 -19.56 5.40 2.46
CA LEU A 151 -20.16 5.25 3.79
C LEU A 151 -19.47 4.16 4.62
N GLU A 152 -19.21 3.00 4.01
CA GLU A 152 -18.55 1.87 4.66
C GLU A 152 -17.89 1.02 3.58
N VAL A 153 -16.60 0.71 3.75
CA VAL A 153 -15.88 -0.21 2.87
C VAL A 153 -16.54 -1.60 2.87
N GLY A 154 -17.32 -1.93 3.92
CA GLY A 154 -18.08 -3.17 4.01
C GLY A 154 -17.21 -4.40 4.17
N ASN A 155 -17.86 -5.57 4.21
CA ASN A 155 -17.16 -6.82 4.41
C ASN A 155 -17.93 -8.00 3.77
N PHE A 156 -17.34 -9.18 3.85
CA PHE A 156 -17.94 -10.44 3.42
C PHE A 156 -18.61 -11.18 4.59
N ARG A 157 -19.22 -10.48 5.55
CA ARG A 157 -19.82 -11.10 6.74
C ARG A 157 -21.34 -11.00 6.72
N GLY A 158 -21.98 -11.97 7.36
CA GLY A 158 -23.42 -11.95 7.59
C GLY A 158 -23.78 -12.55 8.94
N PHE A 159 -25.05 -12.43 9.32
CA PHE A 159 -25.54 -12.94 10.59
C PHE A 159 -26.67 -13.94 10.34
N TYR A 160 -26.62 -15.09 11.00
CA TYR A 160 -27.78 -15.97 11.11
C TYR A 160 -28.22 -16.07 12.56
N THR A 161 -29.52 -16.21 12.78
CA THR A 161 -30.05 -16.47 14.11
C THR A 161 -30.10 -17.99 14.32
N ASP A 162 -29.41 -18.48 15.33
CA ASP A 162 -29.42 -19.89 15.67
C ASP A 162 -30.78 -20.34 16.25
N SER A 163 -30.93 -21.64 16.48
CA SER A 163 -32.16 -22.23 17.04
C SER A 163 -32.52 -21.73 18.46
N GLN A 164 -31.62 -21.02 19.13
CA GLN A 164 -31.78 -20.47 20.47
C GLN A 164 -32.07 -18.96 20.46
N GLY A 165 -32.08 -18.33 19.28
CA GLY A 165 -32.31 -16.89 19.12
C GLY A 165 -31.03 -16.04 19.19
N ASN A 166 -29.85 -16.66 19.23
CA ASN A 166 -28.59 -15.93 19.23
C ASN A 166 -28.22 -15.55 17.80
N GLN A 167 -27.77 -14.32 17.57
CA GLN A 167 -27.12 -13.97 16.31
C GLN A 167 -25.69 -14.51 16.31
N VAL A 168 -25.37 -15.28 15.29
CA VAL A 168 -24.04 -15.82 15.04
C VAL A 168 -23.55 -15.22 13.73
N GLU A 169 -22.40 -14.56 13.80
CA GLU A 169 -21.69 -14.03 12.66
C GLU A 169 -21.07 -15.17 11.84
N ILE A 170 -21.22 -15.12 10.53
CA ILE A 170 -20.56 -16.00 9.58
C ILE A 170 -19.75 -15.12 8.64
N GLU A 171 -18.49 -15.50 8.46
CA GLU A 171 -17.61 -14.92 7.45
C GLU A 171 -17.70 -15.74 6.16
N TYR A 172 -17.98 -15.05 5.06
CA TYR A 172 -18.07 -15.57 3.70
C TYR A 172 -16.84 -15.20 2.85
N GLY A 173 -15.77 -14.71 3.49
CA GLY A 173 -14.49 -14.46 2.81
C GLY A 173 -13.90 -15.75 2.26
N GLU A 174 -13.47 -15.71 1.00
CA GLU A 174 -12.71 -16.81 0.36
C GLU A 174 -11.19 -16.54 0.37
N CYS A 175 -10.77 -15.33 0.74
CA CYS A 175 -9.37 -14.90 0.83
C CYS A 175 -8.80 -15.11 2.24
N VAL A 176 -7.82 -16.02 2.37
CA VAL A 176 -7.00 -16.16 3.58
C VAL A 176 -5.67 -15.48 3.32
N GLN A 177 -5.52 -14.28 3.84
CA GLN A 177 -4.32 -13.44 3.71
C GLN A 177 -3.07 -14.17 4.21
N SER A 178 -1.99 -14.01 3.46
CA SER A 178 -0.66 -14.50 3.76
C SER A 178 0.36 -13.42 3.40
N SER A 179 1.47 -13.41 4.14
CA SER A 179 2.64 -12.59 3.82
C SER A 179 3.85 -13.50 3.56
N GLN A 180 4.94 -12.91 3.07
CA GLN A 180 6.22 -13.60 2.93
C GLN A 180 6.78 -14.15 4.27
N TYR A 181 6.27 -13.70 5.42
CA TYR A 181 6.75 -14.07 6.74
C TYR A 181 5.84 -15.08 7.46
N THR A 182 4.53 -15.03 7.24
CA THR A 182 3.55 -15.84 7.98
C THR A 182 2.25 -16.05 7.20
N ALA A 183 1.65 -17.24 7.31
CA ALA A 183 0.30 -17.51 6.80
C ALA A 183 -0.75 -17.14 7.86
N GLY A 184 -1.85 -16.50 7.45
CA GLY A 184 -2.85 -15.98 8.38
C GLY A 184 -2.36 -14.79 9.21
N SER A 185 -1.35 -14.07 8.71
CA SER A 185 -0.99 -12.76 9.24
C SER A 185 -1.90 -11.70 8.62
N HIS A 186 -2.41 -10.82 9.47
CA HIS A 186 -2.99 -9.54 9.07
C HIS A 186 -1.87 -8.51 8.83
N ALA A 187 -2.25 -7.37 8.28
CA ALA A 187 -1.41 -6.22 7.99
C ALA A 187 -0.44 -5.97 9.14
N GLY A 188 0.83 -5.89 8.78
CA GLY A 188 1.93 -5.66 9.68
C GLY A 188 3.26 -5.93 9.01
N ARG A 189 3.96 -4.84 8.68
CA ARG A 189 5.36 -4.68 8.18
C ARG A 189 5.46 -4.19 6.73
N ALA A 190 4.42 -3.52 6.21
CA ALA A 190 4.41 -2.93 4.87
C ALA A 190 4.83 -3.91 3.77
N ALA A 191 4.60 -5.22 3.98
CA ALA A 191 5.13 -6.27 3.13
C ALA A 191 4.10 -6.75 2.10
N PRO A 192 4.54 -7.32 0.97
CA PRO A 192 3.62 -7.86 0.00
C PRO A 192 2.66 -8.88 0.63
N GLU A 193 1.38 -8.62 0.43
CA GLU A 193 0.27 -9.39 0.95
C GLU A 193 -0.47 -10.10 -0.16
N PHE A 194 -0.84 -11.34 0.07
CA PHE A 194 -1.45 -12.14 -0.98
C PHE A 194 -2.40 -13.20 -0.46
N CYS A 195 -3.33 -13.62 -1.33
CA CYS A 195 -4.15 -14.78 -1.08
C CYS A 195 -4.52 -15.50 -2.38
N THR A 196 -4.62 -16.83 -2.30
CA THR A 196 -5.15 -17.66 -3.38
C THR A 196 -6.64 -17.78 -3.23
N MET A 197 -7.39 -17.50 -4.30
CA MET A 197 -8.82 -17.70 -4.40
C MET A 197 -9.15 -18.84 -5.36
N ASP A 198 -10.02 -19.76 -4.93
CA ASP A 198 -10.50 -20.84 -5.78
C ASP A 198 -11.72 -20.40 -6.62
N THR A 199 -11.48 -20.13 -7.91
CA THR A 199 -12.54 -19.80 -8.88
C THR A 199 -12.99 -21.00 -9.72
N ASN A 200 -12.66 -22.23 -9.32
CA ASN A 200 -13.04 -23.45 -10.05
C ASN A 200 -14.56 -23.50 -10.29
N ASN A 201 -14.94 -23.79 -11.55
CA ASN A 201 -16.34 -23.80 -12.03
C ASN A 201 -17.08 -22.46 -11.93
N ARG A 202 -16.38 -21.33 -11.74
CA ARG A 202 -16.95 -19.98 -11.58
C ARG A 202 -16.37 -19.00 -12.61
N ILE A 203 -16.30 -19.42 -13.87
CA ILE A 203 -15.82 -18.58 -14.98
C ILE A 203 -16.76 -17.39 -15.17
N GLY A 204 -16.21 -16.18 -15.19
CA GLY A 204 -16.96 -14.94 -15.37
C GLY A 204 -17.81 -14.52 -14.18
N VAL A 205 -17.72 -15.23 -13.06
CA VAL A 205 -18.34 -14.82 -11.79
C VAL A 205 -17.46 -13.75 -11.16
N GLU A 206 -18.08 -12.67 -10.70
CA GLU A 206 -17.38 -11.55 -10.12
C GLU A 206 -17.01 -11.81 -8.66
N TYR A 207 -15.78 -11.44 -8.34
CA TYR A 207 -15.22 -11.40 -7.01
C TYR A 207 -14.90 -9.95 -6.66
N THR A 208 -15.13 -9.58 -5.40
CA THR A 208 -14.72 -8.28 -4.84
C THR A 208 -13.54 -8.51 -3.93
N MET A 209 -12.55 -7.64 -4.04
CA MET A 209 -11.44 -7.52 -3.12
C MET A 209 -11.58 -6.22 -2.34
N VAL A 210 -11.27 -6.29 -1.06
CA VAL A 210 -11.32 -5.19 -0.10
C VAL A 210 -9.94 -5.05 0.49
N LEU A 211 -9.35 -3.88 0.27
CA LEU A 211 -8.06 -3.46 0.80
C LEU A 211 -8.35 -2.50 1.95
N GLU A 212 -8.35 -2.96 3.18
CA GLU A 212 -8.64 -2.12 4.35
C GLU A 212 -7.34 -1.45 4.81
N SER A 213 -7.29 -0.12 4.84
CA SER A 213 -6.11 0.60 5.34
C SER A 213 -5.93 0.33 6.83
N PHE A 214 -4.84 -0.34 7.19
CA PHE A 214 -4.51 -0.64 8.58
C PHE A 214 -3.76 0.53 9.24
N SER A 215 -2.75 1.08 8.56
CA SER A 215 -2.03 2.28 8.96
C SER A 215 -1.79 3.18 7.76
N ILE A 216 -1.90 4.50 7.96
CA ILE A 216 -1.54 5.50 6.96
C ILE A 216 -0.31 6.25 7.48
N PRO A 217 0.74 6.42 6.65
CA PRO A 217 1.91 7.27 6.93
C PRO A 217 1.50 8.64 7.48
N LEU A 218 2.21 9.14 8.49
CA LEU A 218 1.89 10.39 9.19
C LEU A 218 2.65 11.61 8.63
N ASP A 219 3.72 11.40 7.87
CA ASP A 219 4.59 12.45 7.35
C ASP A 219 3.89 13.28 6.27
N ASP A 220 3.20 12.58 5.37
CA ASP A 220 2.52 13.11 4.22
C ASP A 220 1.03 12.72 4.21
N GLY A 221 0.60 11.85 5.13
CA GLY A 221 -0.80 11.47 5.29
C GLY A 221 -1.32 10.54 4.18
N ALA A 222 -0.41 9.81 3.52
CA ALA A 222 -0.70 9.08 2.30
C ALA A 222 -0.09 7.68 2.32
N LEU A 223 -0.88 6.64 2.05
CA LEU A 223 -0.38 5.29 1.85
C LEU A 223 -0.44 4.94 0.38
N SER A 224 0.71 4.78 -0.26
CA SER A 224 0.75 4.27 -1.63
C SER A 224 0.82 2.74 -1.67
N PHE A 225 0.30 2.15 -2.73
CA PHE A 225 0.30 0.70 -2.91
C PHE A 225 0.19 0.32 -4.38
N GLY A 226 0.66 -0.87 -4.71
CA GLY A 226 0.44 -1.57 -5.96
C GLY A 226 -0.47 -2.78 -5.76
N VAL A 227 -1.27 -3.14 -6.76
CA VAL A 227 -2.10 -4.35 -6.74
C VAL A 227 -2.16 -5.03 -8.09
N VAL A 228 -2.11 -6.36 -8.08
CA VAL A 228 -2.27 -7.22 -9.25
C VAL A 228 -3.11 -8.46 -8.94
N VAL A 229 -3.72 -9.00 -10.00
CA VAL A 229 -4.44 -10.27 -9.97
C VAL A 229 -3.75 -11.21 -10.96
N LEU A 230 -3.28 -12.36 -10.50
CA LEU A 230 -2.46 -13.30 -11.28
C LEU A 230 -3.19 -14.64 -11.49
N GLU A 231 -3.06 -15.23 -12.67
CA GLU A 231 -3.59 -16.58 -12.95
C GLU A 231 -2.80 -17.64 -12.16
N GLY A 232 -3.47 -18.53 -11.42
CA GLY A 232 -2.82 -19.60 -10.65
C GLY A 232 -2.79 -19.35 -9.15
N SER A 233 -2.11 -20.23 -8.42
CA SER A 233 -1.98 -20.11 -6.97
C SER A 233 -0.85 -19.15 -6.60
N CYS A 234 -0.95 -18.44 -5.48
CA CYS A 234 0.17 -17.61 -4.99
C CYS A 234 1.43 -18.43 -4.70
N ALA A 235 1.29 -19.74 -4.45
CA ALA A 235 2.41 -20.66 -4.30
C ALA A 235 3.17 -20.95 -5.61
N ASP A 236 2.58 -20.62 -6.77
CA ASP A 236 3.24 -20.74 -8.09
C ASP A 236 4.25 -19.60 -8.33
N TYR A 237 4.24 -18.58 -7.47
CA TYR A 237 5.03 -17.37 -7.59
C TYR A 237 6.02 -17.22 -6.44
N VAL A 238 7.15 -16.57 -6.72
CA VAL A 238 8.01 -16.03 -5.67
C VAL A 238 7.52 -14.61 -5.42
N ILE A 239 6.78 -14.44 -4.32
CA ILE A 239 6.21 -13.17 -3.91
C ILE A 239 7.09 -12.54 -2.82
N ASN A 240 7.58 -11.35 -3.14
CA ASN A 240 8.40 -10.48 -2.31
C ASN A 240 8.37 -9.06 -2.90
N GLU A 241 9.13 -8.15 -2.29
CA GLU A 241 9.37 -6.76 -2.74
C GLU A 241 9.81 -6.58 -4.20
N CYS A 242 10.18 -7.66 -4.88
CA CYS A 242 10.65 -7.66 -6.26
C CYS A 242 9.56 -8.12 -7.23
N THR A 243 8.32 -8.17 -6.74
CA THR A 243 7.16 -8.65 -7.49
C THR A 243 6.42 -7.48 -8.09
N LEU A 244 6.10 -6.46 -7.29
CA LEU A 244 5.65 -5.15 -7.72
C LEU A 244 6.80 -4.15 -7.46
N TYR A 245 6.95 -3.14 -8.32
CA TYR A 245 8.00 -2.12 -8.21
C TYR A 245 7.36 -0.73 -8.29
N GLY A 246 7.91 0.24 -7.61
CA GLY A 246 7.51 1.65 -7.71
C GLY A 246 6.14 1.94 -7.13
N GLU A 247 5.75 1.18 -6.12
CA GLU A 247 4.59 1.41 -5.26
C GLU A 247 4.82 2.51 -4.23
N SER A 248 6.05 2.95 -3.96
CA SER A 248 6.30 4.25 -3.32
C SER A 248 5.99 5.41 -4.28
N LEU A 249 4.87 6.08 -4.07
CA LEU A 249 4.34 7.10 -4.99
C LEU A 249 4.42 8.51 -4.39
N VAL A 250 4.65 9.49 -5.25
CA VAL A 250 4.52 10.92 -4.94
C VAL A 250 3.52 11.54 -5.91
N ALA A 251 2.53 12.24 -5.35
CA ALA A 251 1.52 12.91 -6.14
C ALA A 251 2.06 14.18 -6.82
N ASN A 252 1.71 14.36 -8.09
CA ASN A 252 1.97 15.58 -8.84
C ASN A 252 1.10 16.70 -8.29
N ARG A 253 1.72 17.85 -8.02
CA ARG A 253 1.01 19.04 -7.52
C ARG A 253 1.13 20.19 -8.52
N ASP A 254 0.07 20.99 -8.62
CA ASP A 254 0.08 22.19 -9.45
C ASP A 254 0.81 23.37 -8.76
N ASP A 255 0.85 24.54 -9.44
CA ASP A 255 1.48 25.76 -8.90
C ASP A 255 0.83 26.27 -7.59
N GLN A 256 -0.34 25.75 -7.23
CA GLN A 256 -1.09 26.07 -6.01
C GLN A 256 -0.90 25.01 -4.91
N GLY A 257 -0.09 23.98 -5.17
CA GLY A 257 0.15 22.87 -4.27
C GLY A 257 -0.99 21.85 -4.21
N GLN A 258 -1.97 21.93 -5.10
CA GLN A 258 -3.10 20.99 -5.15
C GLN A 258 -2.72 19.74 -5.93
N VAL A 259 -3.17 18.57 -5.46
CA VAL A 259 -2.94 17.29 -6.15
C VAL A 259 -3.64 17.31 -7.52
N GLN A 260 -2.88 17.03 -8.57
CA GLN A 260 -3.39 16.83 -9.91
C GLN A 260 -4.06 15.46 -10.00
N ARG A 261 -5.19 15.39 -10.68
CA ARG A 261 -5.96 14.16 -10.86
C ARG A 261 -6.24 13.91 -12.33
N ASP A 262 -6.37 12.65 -12.71
CA ASP A 262 -6.71 12.26 -14.07
C ASP A 262 -8.23 12.39 -14.34
N ASP A 263 -8.67 11.96 -15.53
CA ASP A 263 -10.08 12.02 -15.94
C ASP A 263 -11.00 11.08 -15.11
N LEU A 264 -10.42 10.14 -14.37
CA LEU A 264 -11.11 9.20 -13.50
C LEU A 264 -11.10 9.65 -12.03
N GLY A 265 -10.41 10.76 -11.74
CA GLY A 265 -10.24 11.29 -10.40
C GLY A 265 -9.08 10.67 -9.64
N ASP A 266 -8.34 9.73 -10.23
CA ASP A 266 -7.15 9.13 -9.62
C ASP A 266 -6.06 10.21 -9.49
N PRO A 267 -5.32 10.29 -8.36
CA PRO A 267 -4.15 11.15 -8.25
C PRO A 267 -3.13 10.84 -9.34
N LEU A 268 -2.71 11.86 -10.10
CA LEU A 268 -1.56 11.74 -10.98
C LEU A 268 -0.32 11.61 -10.10
N ALA A 269 0.25 10.42 -10.02
CA ALA A 269 1.42 10.14 -9.22
C ALA A 269 2.53 9.48 -10.03
N SER A 270 3.77 9.69 -9.60
CA SER A 270 4.94 8.99 -10.09
C SER A 270 5.62 8.28 -8.94
N ALA A 271 6.38 7.23 -9.23
CA ALA A 271 7.25 6.66 -8.21
C ALA A 271 8.17 7.75 -7.62
N ARG A 272 8.42 7.68 -6.31
CA ARG A 272 9.32 8.60 -5.61
C ARG A 272 10.70 8.53 -6.26
N SER A 273 11.38 9.66 -6.38
CA SER A 273 12.74 9.65 -6.94
C SER A 273 13.62 8.70 -6.13
N CYS A 274 14.49 7.95 -6.81
CA CYS A 274 15.35 6.91 -6.27
C CYS A 274 14.68 5.65 -5.67
N SER A 275 13.36 5.62 -5.40
CA SER A 275 12.76 4.46 -4.72
C SER A 275 12.83 3.22 -5.58
N VAL A 276 12.52 3.34 -6.87
CA VAL A 276 12.55 2.20 -7.78
C VAL A 276 13.97 1.68 -8.01
N GLN A 277 14.97 2.57 -8.01
CA GLN A 277 16.39 2.18 -8.10
C GLN A 277 16.85 1.46 -6.83
N LEU A 278 16.38 1.88 -5.66
CA LEU A 278 16.62 1.22 -4.38
C LEU A 278 16.02 -0.19 -4.37
N GLU A 279 14.74 -0.33 -4.74
CA GLU A 279 14.07 -1.63 -4.86
C GLU A 279 14.81 -2.54 -5.85
N GLN A 280 15.12 -2.03 -7.05
CA GLN A 280 15.86 -2.76 -8.06
C GLN A 280 17.25 -3.20 -7.55
N ALA A 281 17.96 -2.32 -6.83
CA ALA A 281 19.25 -2.65 -6.23
C ALA A 281 19.13 -3.73 -5.17
N ALA A 282 18.09 -3.71 -4.34
CA ALA A 282 17.84 -4.77 -3.38
C ALA A 282 17.51 -6.11 -4.05
N CYS A 283 16.67 -6.08 -5.09
CA CYS A 283 16.28 -7.25 -5.87
C CYS A 283 17.46 -7.89 -6.62
N ASP A 284 18.45 -7.09 -7.02
CA ASP A 284 19.65 -7.56 -7.70
C ASP A 284 20.84 -7.81 -6.74
N GLU A 285 20.59 -7.82 -5.42
CA GLU A 285 21.62 -7.98 -4.37
C GLU A 285 22.76 -6.94 -4.46
N GLN A 286 22.46 -5.75 -4.99
CA GLN A 286 23.36 -4.58 -5.10
C GLN A 286 23.06 -3.48 -4.07
N LEU A 287 22.19 -3.75 -3.09
CA LEU A 287 21.76 -2.75 -2.09
C LEU A 287 22.95 -2.06 -1.41
N LEU A 288 23.99 -2.83 -1.04
CA LEU A 288 25.16 -2.28 -0.36
C LEU A 288 25.92 -1.25 -1.23
N GLN A 289 26.07 -1.53 -2.52
CA GLN A 289 26.70 -0.64 -3.49
C GLN A 289 25.85 0.60 -3.71
N PHE A 290 24.53 0.42 -3.84
CA PHE A 290 23.57 1.51 -3.95
C PHE A 290 23.65 2.44 -2.73
N CYS A 291 23.63 1.88 -1.51
CA CYS A 291 23.74 2.64 -0.27
C CYS A 291 25.07 3.39 -0.10
N CYS A 292 26.15 2.90 -0.70
CA CYS A 292 27.41 3.64 -0.73
C CYS A 292 27.37 4.87 -1.65
N LEU A 293 26.54 4.85 -2.70
CA LEU A 293 26.39 5.97 -3.65
C LEU A 293 25.32 6.95 -3.20
N TYR A 294 24.27 6.43 -2.58
CA TYR A 294 23.10 7.16 -2.10
C TYR A 294 22.89 6.86 -0.61
N PRO A 295 23.80 7.28 0.27
CA PRO A 295 23.68 7.02 1.71
C PRO A 295 22.41 7.64 2.30
N ASP A 296 21.95 8.77 1.78
CA ASP A 296 20.68 9.39 2.19
C ASP A 296 19.43 8.58 1.80
N MET A 297 19.59 7.50 1.02
CA MET A 297 18.53 6.55 0.68
C MET A 297 18.65 5.26 1.51
N CYS A 298 19.62 5.17 2.42
CA CYS A 298 19.94 3.97 3.18
C CYS A 298 20.16 4.27 4.67
N GLY A 299 19.66 3.38 5.51
CA GLY A 299 19.27 3.78 6.86
C GLY A 299 20.43 3.72 7.84
N GLU A 300 21.31 2.75 7.62
CA GLU A 300 22.57 2.68 8.31
C GLU A 300 23.68 3.02 7.33
N ASP A 301 24.61 3.89 7.75
CA ASP A 301 25.83 4.15 6.99
C ASP A 301 26.52 2.80 6.74
N PRO A 302 26.65 2.36 5.48
CA PRO A 302 27.42 1.16 5.16
C PRO A 302 28.85 1.31 5.69
N PRO A 303 29.50 0.23 6.17
CA PRO A 303 30.81 0.32 6.80
C PRO A 303 31.82 1.05 5.89
N ASP A 304 32.50 2.09 6.41
CA ASP A 304 33.46 2.95 5.68
C ASP A 304 34.43 2.20 4.75
N ASN A 305 34.84 0.99 5.13
CA ASN A 305 35.77 0.17 4.37
C ASN A 305 35.16 -0.44 3.09
N VAL A 306 33.84 -0.51 3.00
CA VAL A 306 33.08 -0.99 1.83
C VAL A 306 32.87 0.13 0.83
N CYS A 307 32.50 1.33 1.29
CA CYS A 307 32.12 2.42 0.38
C CYS A 307 33.29 3.15 -0.25
N ARG A 308 34.47 3.16 0.36
CA ARG A 308 35.67 3.79 -0.22
C ARG A 308 36.06 3.23 -1.59
N SER A 309 35.74 1.97 -1.90
CA SER A 309 35.97 1.41 -3.24
C SER A 309 34.91 1.82 -4.27
N VAL A 310 33.70 2.14 -3.80
CA VAL A 310 32.52 2.44 -4.63
C VAL A 310 32.45 3.94 -4.95
N GLU A 311 32.68 4.82 -3.97
CA GLU A 311 32.66 6.28 -4.16
C GLU A 311 33.67 6.78 -5.21
N THR A 312 34.85 6.14 -5.29
CA THR A 312 35.85 6.44 -6.33
C THR A 312 35.42 6.06 -7.75
N GLN A 313 34.25 5.44 -7.92
CA GLN A 313 33.73 4.94 -9.18
C GLN A 313 32.33 5.46 -9.53
N LEU A 314 31.81 6.48 -8.84
CA LEU A 314 30.43 6.98 -9.06
C LEU A 314 30.15 7.35 -10.52
N GLU A 315 31.07 8.08 -11.17
CA GLU A 315 30.98 8.38 -12.61
C GLU A 315 31.08 7.13 -13.49
N THR A 316 31.81 6.09 -13.04
CA THR A 316 31.94 4.83 -13.78
C THR A 316 30.68 3.96 -13.62
N PHE A 317 30.12 3.90 -12.42
CA PHE A 317 28.92 3.13 -12.07
C PHE A 317 27.70 3.64 -12.83
N CYS A 318 27.44 4.95 -12.83
CA CYS A 318 26.33 5.51 -13.61
C CYS A 318 26.57 5.57 -15.12
N SER A 319 27.81 5.34 -15.57
CA SER A 319 28.14 5.25 -17.00
C SER A 319 28.15 3.81 -17.54
N ASP A 320 28.18 2.81 -16.66
CA ASP A 320 28.18 1.40 -17.05
C ASP A 320 26.73 0.94 -17.28
N PRO A 321 26.38 0.47 -18.48
CA PRO A 321 25.03 0.00 -18.80
C PRO A 321 24.45 -1.05 -17.84
N GLU A 322 25.30 -1.86 -17.19
CA GLU A 322 24.86 -2.89 -16.25
C GLU A 322 24.43 -2.31 -14.88
N THR A 323 24.98 -1.15 -14.49
CA THR A 323 24.74 -0.54 -13.17
C THR A 323 24.06 0.83 -13.24
N ALA A 324 23.99 1.45 -14.42
CA ALA A 324 23.27 2.70 -14.66
C ALA A 324 21.78 2.62 -14.28
N LYS A 325 21.18 1.43 -14.31
CA LYS A 325 19.79 1.20 -13.87
C LYS A 325 19.55 1.43 -12.38
N TYR A 326 20.60 1.52 -11.56
CA TYR A 326 20.52 1.85 -10.13
C TYR A 326 20.82 3.32 -9.84
N CYS A 327 21.09 4.13 -10.86
CA CYS A 327 21.42 5.53 -10.64
C CYS A 327 20.16 6.38 -10.54
N CYS A 328 20.09 7.14 -9.46
CA CYS A 328 19.12 8.21 -9.29
C CYS A 328 19.40 9.37 -10.24
N ASP A 329 18.34 9.91 -10.84
CA ASP A 329 18.37 11.15 -11.63
C ASP A 329 18.22 12.41 -10.75
#